data_AF-B8CL25-F1
#
_entry.id   AF-B8CL25-F1
#
_cell.length_a   1.000
_cell.length_b   1.000
_cell.length_c   1.000
_cell.angle_alpha   90.00
_cell.angle_beta   90.00
_cell.angle_gamma   90.00
#
_symmetry.space_group_name_H-M   'P 1'
#
loop_
_entity.id
_entity.type
_entity.pdbx_description
1 polymer ?
#
loop_
_entity_poly.entity_id
_entity_poly.type
_entity_poly.pdbx_seq_one_letter_code
_entity_poly.pdbx_strand_id
1 'polypeptide(L)'
;MNYFNNKKFYFLTINIIFICFAPFLSFVTCSLSLFFLSSSKPNISKDSGVWYLIVCTFFLFVSTSISAYSQPIFLYEEQDFTTYYNNYIYFLNNGFNLDGFIFGAGAEIGLPLLNYFLSLIIGAGYPYLVKLCYILFQMTLFLSIIAIIAEKYSVSWKRLALLIALMFLFFKYGATLNHLRQGFSSFFVVLALFSAARRNKVIFILLACTFHVSALVVYPILYYVFKERSFKATFHNAIVISVISVVGFIGFKLMMDYVLASDLFFLAKAKSAFLKVSDENFYVVALKGAVVASIYAIFALLILLFAKVKKNVFNQLFLLVVITIGFGYIPGMTTRIFASVFTILMGYYFFLVFNQEYKFSHRILLSVSLLVIFSTNWYLNSAIFYYNFPLVSQEPFYYLNDLFIEHGYVIRRDLPSEVDIVIENPYR
;
A
#
# COMPACT_ATOMS: atom_id res chain seq x y z
N MET A 1 -32.84 15.89 22.95
CA MET A 1 -32.51 15.61 21.53
C MET A 1 -31.56 16.65 20.92
N ASN A 2 -31.71 17.96 21.15
CA ASN A 2 -30.91 19.01 20.49
C ASN A 2 -29.38 18.95 20.73
N TYR A 3 -28.92 18.64 21.94
CA TYR A 3 -27.48 18.70 22.26
C TYR A 3 -26.61 17.64 21.52
N PHE A 4 -27.15 16.44 21.28
CA PHE A 4 -26.42 15.38 20.58
C PHE A 4 -26.31 15.65 19.08
N ASN A 5 -27.34 16.28 18.50
CA ASN A 5 -27.32 16.74 17.11
C ASN A 5 -26.30 17.87 16.93
N ASN A 6 -26.18 18.78 17.89
CA ASN A 6 -25.19 19.85 17.85
C ASN A 6 -23.75 19.30 17.81
N LYS A 7 -23.41 18.28 18.62
CA LYS A 7 -22.07 17.67 18.60
C LYS A 7 -21.71 17.00 17.26
N LYS A 8 -22.67 16.26 16.67
CA LYS A 8 -22.48 15.65 15.34
C LYS A 8 -22.28 16.73 14.27
N PHE A 9 -23.10 17.79 14.33
CA PHE A 9 -23.00 18.93 13.43
C PHE A 9 -21.64 19.61 13.54
N TYR A 10 -21.18 19.99 14.74
CA TYR A 10 -19.86 20.60 14.94
C TYR A 10 -18.72 19.71 14.44
N PHE A 11 -18.77 18.40 14.71
CA PHE A 11 -17.76 17.46 14.24
C PHE A 11 -17.70 17.39 12.71
N LEU A 12 -18.85 17.33 12.06
CA LEU A 12 -18.97 17.35 10.60
C LEU A 12 -18.40 18.65 10.04
N THR A 13 -18.85 19.81 10.55
CA THR A 13 -18.42 21.13 10.09
C THR A 13 -16.92 21.33 10.25
N ILE A 14 -16.33 20.93 11.38
CA ILE A 14 -14.88 21.02 11.60
C ILE A 14 -14.12 20.17 10.57
N ASN A 15 -14.58 18.95 10.28
CA ASN A 15 -13.90 18.11 9.29
C ASN A 15 -14.08 18.60 7.86
N ILE A 16 -15.20 19.23 7.52
CA ILE A 16 -15.35 19.94 6.23
C ILE A 16 -14.31 21.05 6.14
N ILE A 17 -14.21 21.91 7.16
CA ILE A 17 -13.21 22.98 7.20
C ILE A 17 -11.79 22.39 7.06
N PHE A 18 -11.47 21.33 7.80
CA PHE A 18 -10.16 20.68 7.67
C PHE A 18 -9.93 20.11 6.27
N ILE A 19 -10.90 19.44 5.63
CA ILE A 19 -10.72 19.00 4.24
C ILE A 19 -10.52 20.17 3.26
N CYS A 20 -11.16 21.31 3.48
CA CYS A 20 -11.01 22.47 2.60
C CYS A 20 -9.61 23.09 2.71
N PHE A 21 -9.07 23.23 3.93
CA PHE A 21 -7.88 24.05 4.18
C PHE A 21 -6.64 23.25 4.61
N ALA A 22 -6.82 22.09 5.25
CA ALA A 22 -5.75 21.28 5.85
C ALA A 22 -6.14 19.79 5.92
N PRO A 23 -6.22 19.05 4.78
CA PRO A 23 -6.78 17.71 4.76
C PRO A 23 -6.10 16.73 5.71
N PHE A 24 -4.81 16.91 5.98
CA PHE A 24 -4.06 16.17 6.98
C PHE A 24 -4.64 16.28 8.40
N LEU A 25 -5.16 17.44 8.81
CA LEU A 25 -5.82 17.59 10.12
C LEU A 25 -7.13 16.78 10.18
N SER A 26 -7.85 16.67 9.06
CA SER A 26 -9.02 15.79 8.99
C SER A 26 -8.62 14.32 9.17
N PHE A 27 -7.51 13.89 8.56
CA PHE A 27 -6.97 12.54 8.76
C PHE A 27 -6.67 12.25 10.23
N VAL A 28 -5.93 13.15 10.90
CA VAL A 28 -5.53 13.00 12.31
C VAL A 28 -6.77 12.98 13.22
N THR A 29 -7.69 13.93 13.05
CA THR A 29 -8.88 14.04 13.91
C THR A 29 -9.86 12.89 13.71
N CYS A 30 -10.05 12.42 12.48
CA CYS A 30 -10.87 11.23 12.21
C CYS A 30 -10.23 9.95 12.77
N SER A 31 -8.90 9.78 12.63
CA SER A 31 -8.18 8.64 13.21
C SER A 31 -8.32 8.61 14.74
N LEU A 32 -8.09 9.74 15.41
CA LEU A 32 -8.30 9.88 16.85
C LEU A 32 -9.75 9.55 17.24
N SER A 33 -10.72 10.10 16.51
CA SER A 33 -12.14 9.88 16.76
C SER A 33 -12.50 8.40 16.65
N LEU A 34 -11.97 7.67 15.67
CA LEU A 34 -12.18 6.23 15.54
C LEU A 34 -11.49 5.42 16.65
N PHE A 35 -10.28 5.81 17.08
CA PHE A 35 -9.64 5.19 18.24
C PHE A 35 -10.47 5.37 19.51
N PHE A 36 -10.97 6.57 19.79
CA PHE A 36 -11.88 6.83 20.92
C PHE A 36 -13.22 6.13 20.75
N LEU A 37 -13.76 6.04 19.52
CA LEU A 37 -15.04 5.39 19.23
C LEU A 37 -14.98 3.88 19.47
N SER A 38 -13.90 3.23 19.05
CA SER A 38 -13.62 1.80 19.33
C SER A 38 -13.62 1.49 20.82
N SER A 39 -13.40 2.55 21.59
CA SER A 39 -13.18 2.60 23.01
C SER A 39 -14.32 3.33 23.74
N SER A 40 -15.46 3.54 23.10
CA SER A 40 -16.57 4.20 23.80
C SER A 40 -17.25 3.25 24.80
N LYS A 41 -17.71 3.79 25.94
CA LYS A 41 -18.60 3.07 26.88
C LYS A 41 -19.84 2.54 26.14
N PRO A 42 -20.52 1.48 26.64
CA PRO A 42 -21.72 0.94 26.00
C PRO A 42 -22.87 1.95 25.85
N ASN A 43 -22.83 3.07 26.58
CA ASN A 43 -23.88 4.09 26.59
C ASN A 43 -23.98 4.95 25.31
N ILE A 44 -23.06 4.85 24.35
CA ILE A 44 -23.25 5.48 23.04
C ILE A 44 -24.28 4.68 22.25
N SER A 45 -25.37 5.31 21.82
CA SER A 45 -26.37 4.66 20.97
C SER A 45 -25.71 4.11 19.69
N LYS A 46 -26.08 2.89 19.30
CA LYS A 46 -25.54 2.22 18.11
C LYS A 46 -25.60 3.14 16.89
N ASP A 47 -26.71 3.83 16.68
CA ASP A 47 -26.92 4.71 15.53
C ASP A 47 -25.95 5.89 15.52
N SER A 48 -25.68 6.48 16.69
CA SER A 48 -24.68 7.55 16.79
C SER A 48 -23.27 7.04 16.54
N GLY A 49 -22.95 5.85 17.06
CA GLY A 49 -21.64 5.24 16.82
C GLY A 49 -21.40 4.89 15.35
N VAL A 50 -22.39 4.31 14.68
CA VAL A 50 -22.33 4.00 13.25
C VAL A 50 -22.24 5.26 12.41
N TRP A 51 -22.97 6.33 12.77
CA TRP A 51 -22.83 7.63 12.09
C TRP A 51 -21.39 8.16 12.15
N TYR A 52 -20.77 8.18 13.34
CA TYR A 52 -19.37 8.62 13.48
C TYR A 52 -18.42 7.74 12.67
N LEU A 53 -18.63 6.43 12.66
CA LEU A 53 -17.85 5.48 11.88
C LEU A 53 -17.87 5.83 10.39
N ILE A 54 -19.08 6.03 9.82
CA ILE A 54 -19.25 6.35 8.39
C ILE A 54 -18.59 7.69 8.06
N VAL A 55 -18.87 8.73 8.85
CA VAL A 55 -18.34 10.09 8.60
C VAL A 55 -16.83 10.11 8.71
N CYS A 56 -16.24 9.51 9.74
CA CYS A 56 -14.78 9.44 9.87
C CYS A 56 -14.15 8.63 8.74
N THR A 57 -14.79 7.53 8.31
CA THR A 57 -14.27 6.70 7.21
C THR A 57 -14.27 7.48 5.90
N PHE A 58 -15.33 8.25 5.62
CA PHE A 58 -15.40 9.13 4.45
C PHE A 58 -14.28 10.19 4.48
N PHE A 59 -14.10 10.87 5.60
CA PHE A 59 -13.05 11.88 5.72
C PHE A 59 -11.63 11.31 5.68
N LEU A 60 -11.41 10.11 6.24
CA LEU A 60 -10.15 9.38 6.06
C LEU A 60 -9.92 9.02 4.59
N PHE A 61 -10.94 8.51 3.90
CA PHE A 61 -10.86 8.21 2.47
C PHE A 61 -10.44 9.45 1.66
N VAL A 62 -11.12 10.59 1.87
CA VAL A 62 -10.83 11.84 1.14
C VAL A 62 -9.46 12.39 1.49
N SER A 63 -9.13 12.53 2.79
CA SER A 63 -7.84 13.08 3.23
C SER A 63 -6.64 12.23 2.79
N THR A 64 -6.75 10.90 2.86
CA THR A 64 -5.71 10.00 2.33
C THR A 64 -5.60 10.11 0.82
N SER A 65 -6.73 10.25 0.10
CA SER A 65 -6.70 10.44 -1.36
C SER A 65 -6.01 11.75 -1.75
N ILE A 66 -6.27 12.85 -1.05
CA ILE A 66 -5.62 14.15 -1.27
C ILE A 66 -4.13 14.06 -0.95
N SER A 67 -3.77 13.41 0.16
CA SER A 67 -2.36 13.18 0.50
C SER A 67 -1.64 12.32 -0.54
N ALA A 68 -2.33 11.35 -1.15
CA ALA A 68 -1.77 10.54 -2.23
C ALA A 68 -1.60 11.31 -3.53
N TYR A 69 -2.58 12.13 -3.83
CA TYR A 69 -2.59 13.02 -4.97
C TYR A 69 -1.43 14.02 -4.89
N SER A 70 -1.14 14.56 -3.69
CA SER A 70 -0.10 15.55 -3.42
C SER A 70 1.34 15.09 -3.67
N GLN A 71 1.57 13.79 -3.85
CA GLN A 71 2.89 13.28 -4.22
C GLN A 71 3.29 13.74 -5.62
N PRO A 72 4.58 13.92 -5.89
CA PRO A 72 5.03 14.35 -7.20
C PRO A 72 4.90 13.25 -8.25
N ILE A 73 4.81 13.67 -9.50
CA ILE A 73 4.86 12.82 -10.70
C ILE A 73 5.97 13.30 -11.62
N PHE A 74 6.43 12.42 -12.52
CA PHE A 74 7.48 12.73 -13.50
C PHE A 74 8.80 13.22 -12.89
N LEU A 75 9.17 12.74 -11.70
CA LEU A 75 10.43 13.12 -11.07
C LEU A 75 11.61 12.26 -11.50
N TYR A 76 11.40 10.95 -11.67
CA TYR A 76 12.46 10.00 -11.96
C TYR A 76 11.99 8.88 -12.88
N GLU A 77 12.94 8.25 -13.56
CA GLU A 77 12.66 7.26 -14.59
C GLU A 77 11.90 6.06 -14.03
N GLU A 78 12.17 5.63 -12.79
CA GLU A 78 11.61 4.43 -12.16
C GLU A 78 10.15 4.56 -11.72
N GLN A 79 9.55 5.76 -11.79
CA GLN A 79 8.14 5.93 -11.48
C GLN A 79 7.26 5.20 -12.51
N ASP A 80 6.57 4.14 -12.06
CA ASP A 80 5.65 3.39 -12.92
C ASP A 80 4.54 4.28 -13.50
N PHE A 81 4.10 5.29 -12.74
CA PHE A 81 3.08 6.25 -13.17
C PHE A 81 3.37 6.85 -14.56
N THR A 82 4.61 7.29 -14.82
CA THR A 82 4.99 7.88 -16.12
C THR A 82 4.70 6.93 -17.29
N THR A 83 4.94 5.64 -17.07
CA THR A 83 4.69 4.61 -18.09
C THR A 83 3.21 4.46 -18.41
N TYR A 84 2.38 4.41 -17.38
CA TYR A 84 0.93 4.23 -17.56
C TYR A 84 0.25 5.51 -18.01
N TYR A 85 0.79 6.66 -17.64
CA TYR A 85 0.34 7.92 -18.19
C TYR A 85 0.61 8.02 -19.69
N ASN A 86 1.78 7.62 -20.15
CA ASN A 86 2.07 7.55 -21.59
C ASN A 86 1.15 6.58 -22.33
N ASN A 87 0.79 5.48 -21.69
CA ASN A 87 -0.19 4.54 -22.22
C ASN A 87 -1.60 5.15 -22.30
N TYR A 88 -2.00 5.94 -21.31
CA TYR A 88 -3.22 6.75 -21.37
C TYR A 88 -3.19 7.76 -22.53
N ILE A 89 -2.11 8.52 -22.69
CA ILE A 89 -1.94 9.47 -23.80
C ILE A 89 -1.99 8.76 -25.16
N TYR A 90 -1.41 7.57 -25.24
CA TYR A 90 -1.47 6.76 -26.45
C TYR A 90 -2.92 6.40 -26.83
N PHE A 91 -3.72 5.92 -25.88
CA PHE A 91 -5.15 5.63 -26.11
C PHE A 91 -5.98 6.87 -26.39
N LEU A 92 -5.66 8.00 -25.74
CA LEU A 92 -6.32 9.29 -26.00
C LEU A 92 -6.15 9.71 -27.47
N ASN A 93 -4.95 9.55 -28.02
CA ASN A 93 -4.64 9.99 -29.39
C ASN A 93 -5.06 8.98 -30.47
N ASN A 94 -5.06 7.68 -30.17
CA ASN A 94 -5.23 6.62 -31.19
C ASN A 94 -6.50 5.78 -31.01
N GLY A 95 -7.28 5.99 -29.95
CA GLY A 95 -8.39 5.11 -29.60
C GLY A 95 -7.91 3.72 -29.18
N PHE A 96 -8.78 2.71 -29.28
CA PHE A 96 -8.42 1.33 -28.90
C PHE A 96 -7.43 0.74 -29.91
N ASN A 97 -6.21 0.42 -29.45
CA ASN A 97 -5.19 -0.25 -30.25
C ASN A 97 -4.40 -1.25 -29.39
N LEU A 98 -4.16 -2.44 -29.93
CA LEU A 98 -3.39 -3.53 -29.30
C LEU A 98 -1.93 -3.14 -28.98
N ASP A 99 -1.36 -2.19 -29.72
CA ASP A 99 -0.03 -1.64 -29.44
C ASP A 99 0.04 -0.92 -28.08
N GLY A 100 -1.10 -0.56 -27.49
CA GLY A 100 -1.18 -0.07 -26.12
C GLY A 100 -0.97 -1.16 -25.05
N PHE A 101 -0.86 -2.43 -25.41
CA PHE A 101 -0.80 -3.58 -24.49
C PHE A 101 0.60 -4.22 -24.44
N ILE A 102 1.63 -3.42 -24.23
CA ILE A 102 3.04 -3.84 -24.29
C ILE A 102 3.55 -4.64 -23.07
N PHE A 103 2.77 -4.74 -21.98
CA PHE A 103 3.21 -5.33 -20.71
C PHE A 103 2.86 -6.82 -20.58
N GLY A 104 3.74 -7.58 -19.93
CA GLY A 104 3.53 -9.00 -19.64
C GLY A 104 3.35 -9.89 -20.88
N ALA A 105 3.97 -9.52 -22.02
CA ALA A 105 3.75 -10.17 -23.31
C ALA A 105 2.25 -10.22 -23.73
N GLY A 106 1.48 -9.19 -23.35
CA GLY A 106 0.04 -9.11 -23.62
C GLY A 106 -0.86 -9.71 -22.54
N ALA A 107 -0.30 -10.32 -21.48
CA ALA A 107 -1.10 -10.87 -20.37
C ALA A 107 -1.56 -9.81 -19.35
N GLU A 108 -0.80 -8.72 -19.19
CA GLU A 108 -1.07 -7.68 -18.18
C GLU A 108 -1.96 -6.56 -18.74
N ILE A 109 -3.21 -6.91 -19.04
CA ILE A 109 -4.18 -6.02 -19.69
C ILE A 109 -4.91 -5.06 -18.75
N GLY A 110 -4.84 -5.26 -17.43
CA GLY A 110 -5.66 -4.57 -16.43
C GLY A 110 -5.47 -3.04 -16.40
N LEU A 111 -4.21 -2.57 -16.33
CA LEU A 111 -3.91 -1.13 -16.38
C LEU A 111 -4.15 -0.52 -17.77
N PRO A 112 -3.71 -1.15 -18.88
CA PRO A 112 -4.05 -0.65 -20.21
C PRO A 112 -5.56 -0.49 -20.45
N LEU A 113 -6.37 -1.46 -20.03
CA LEU A 113 -7.83 -1.34 -20.12
C LEU A 113 -8.34 -0.18 -19.26
N LEU A 114 -7.85 -0.03 -18.03
CA LEU A 114 -8.22 1.11 -17.19
C LEU A 114 -7.86 2.45 -17.86
N ASN A 115 -6.69 2.54 -18.48
CA ASN A 115 -6.23 3.75 -19.17
C ASN A 115 -7.07 4.08 -20.39
N TYR A 116 -7.46 3.08 -21.15
CA TYR A 116 -8.40 3.25 -22.26
C TYR A 116 -9.76 3.75 -21.78
N PHE A 117 -10.31 3.20 -20.69
CA PHE A 117 -11.55 3.73 -20.12
C PHE A 117 -11.40 5.16 -19.61
N LEU A 118 -10.29 5.47 -18.95
CA LEU A 118 -10.01 6.83 -18.49
C LEU A 118 -9.86 7.79 -19.67
N SER A 119 -9.26 7.39 -20.80
CA SER A 119 -9.10 8.28 -21.95
C SER A 119 -10.44 8.64 -22.59
N LEU A 120 -11.43 7.74 -22.52
CA LEU A 120 -12.80 8.03 -22.98
C LEU A 120 -13.54 8.98 -22.03
N ILE A 121 -13.31 8.89 -20.72
CA ILE A 121 -14.02 9.68 -19.71
C ILE A 121 -13.40 11.08 -19.53
N ILE A 122 -12.07 11.15 -19.45
CA ILE A 122 -11.33 12.39 -19.20
C ILE A 122 -11.18 13.19 -20.49
N GLY A 123 -10.88 12.53 -21.61
CA GLY A 123 -10.83 13.16 -22.94
C GLY A 123 -9.69 14.18 -23.15
N ALA A 124 -8.74 14.30 -22.23
CA ALA A 124 -7.65 15.28 -22.30
C ALA A 124 -6.40 14.84 -21.51
N GLY A 125 -5.25 15.43 -21.80
CA GLY A 125 -3.96 15.07 -21.21
C GLY A 125 -3.77 15.58 -19.77
N TYR A 126 -4.64 15.22 -18.83
CA TYR A 126 -4.58 15.66 -17.42
C TYR A 126 -3.95 14.59 -16.51
N PRO A 127 -2.61 14.57 -16.28
CA PRO A 127 -1.95 13.51 -15.52
C PRO A 127 -2.38 13.47 -14.05
N TYR A 128 -2.60 14.62 -13.45
CA TYR A 128 -3.04 14.75 -12.06
C TYR A 128 -4.45 14.17 -11.85
N LEU A 129 -5.36 14.42 -12.79
CA LEU A 129 -6.69 13.80 -12.78
C LEU A 129 -6.63 12.28 -13.00
N VAL A 130 -5.82 11.80 -13.95
CA VAL A 130 -5.60 10.35 -14.17
C VAL A 130 -5.06 9.68 -12.90
N LYS A 131 -4.07 10.30 -12.25
CA LYS A 131 -3.52 9.83 -10.97
C LYS A 131 -4.58 9.77 -9.89
N LEU A 132 -5.41 10.81 -9.76
CA LEU A 132 -6.51 10.85 -8.80
C LEU A 132 -7.49 9.69 -9.05
N CYS A 133 -7.84 9.38 -10.30
CA CYS A 133 -8.68 8.23 -10.63
C CYS A 133 -8.07 6.90 -10.16
N TYR A 134 -6.76 6.68 -10.35
CA TYR A 134 -6.11 5.48 -9.82
C TYR A 134 -6.16 5.42 -8.29
N ILE A 135 -5.91 6.54 -7.62
CA ILE A 135 -5.95 6.64 -6.16
C ILE A 135 -7.35 6.29 -5.65
N LEU A 136 -8.39 6.89 -6.21
CA LEU A 136 -9.78 6.62 -5.81
C LEU A 136 -10.16 5.15 -6.03
N PHE A 137 -9.68 4.54 -7.12
CA PHE A 137 -9.91 3.12 -7.36
C PHE A 137 -9.18 2.25 -6.32
N GLN A 138 -7.90 2.50 -6.05
CA GLN A 138 -7.15 1.77 -5.02
C GLN A 138 -7.78 1.95 -3.63
N MET A 139 -8.24 3.15 -3.28
CA MET A 139 -8.92 3.42 -2.01
C MET A 139 -10.27 2.69 -1.89
N THR A 140 -10.99 2.52 -3.00
CA THR A 140 -12.22 1.73 -3.04
C THR A 140 -11.93 0.24 -2.81
N LEU A 141 -10.88 -0.29 -3.44
CA LEU A 141 -10.40 -1.66 -3.18
C LEU A 141 -9.94 -1.81 -1.72
N PHE A 142 -9.28 -0.79 -1.16
CA PHE A 142 -8.84 -0.77 0.23
C PHE A 142 -10.01 -0.87 1.21
N LEU A 143 -11.07 -0.07 1.03
CA LEU A 143 -12.28 -0.17 1.84
C LEU A 143 -12.98 -1.53 1.67
N SER A 144 -12.95 -2.09 0.46
CA SER A 144 -13.49 -3.44 0.19
C SER A 144 -12.74 -4.53 0.95
N ILE A 145 -11.41 -4.41 1.08
CA ILE A 145 -10.58 -5.29 1.92
C ILE A 145 -10.96 -5.17 3.39
N ILE A 146 -11.17 -3.95 3.89
CA ILE A 146 -11.60 -3.75 5.28
C ILE A 146 -12.97 -4.40 5.52
N ALA A 147 -13.91 -4.23 4.59
CA ALA A 147 -15.24 -4.83 4.67
C ALA A 147 -15.20 -6.37 4.69
N ILE A 148 -14.43 -7.00 3.79
CA ILE A 148 -14.35 -8.47 3.73
C ILE A 148 -13.63 -9.06 4.95
N ILE A 149 -12.63 -8.35 5.51
CA ILE A 149 -12.01 -8.73 6.78
C ILE A 149 -13.02 -8.64 7.92
N ALA A 150 -13.79 -7.55 7.97
CA ALA A 150 -14.79 -7.34 9.01
C ALA A 150 -15.88 -8.42 8.99
N GLU A 151 -16.34 -8.81 7.79
CA GLU A 151 -17.29 -9.90 7.59
C GLU A 151 -16.70 -11.25 8.01
N LYS A 152 -15.51 -11.61 7.52
CA LYS A 152 -14.86 -12.90 7.80
C LYS A 152 -14.68 -13.16 9.30
N TYR A 153 -14.40 -12.13 10.08
CA TYR A 153 -14.16 -12.23 11.52
C TYR A 153 -15.32 -11.73 12.38
N SER A 154 -16.50 -11.47 11.79
CA SER A 154 -17.70 -10.97 12.49
C SER A 154 -17.38 -9.78 13.41
N VAL A 155 -16.66 -8.80 12.88
CA VAL A 155 -16.12 -7.68 13.64
C VAL A 155 -17.24 -6.70 14.02
N SER A 156 -17.43 -6.45 15.31
CA SER A 156 -18.40 -5.46 15.78
C SER A 156 -18.05 -4.05 15.31
N TRP A 157 -19.03 -3.15 15.18
CA TRP A 157 -18.80 -1.78 14.69
C TRP A 157 -17.74 -0.99 15.48
N LYS A 158 -17.60 -1.23 16.80
CA LYS A 158 -16.53 -0.64 17.62
C LYS A 158 -15.15 -1.16 17.22
N ARG A 159 -15.02 -2.48 17.03
CA ARG A 159 -13.77 -3.09 16.56
C ARG A 159 -13.47 -2.70 15.11
N LEU A 160 -14.50 -2.50 14.30
CA LEU A 160 -14.37 -1.99 12.93
C LEU A 160 -13.79 -0.57 12.92
N ALA A 161 -14.18 0.29 13.86
CA ALA A 161 -13.56 1.61 14.03
C ALA A 161 -12.03 1.51 14.26
N LEU A 162 -11.60 0.60 15.13
CA LEU A 162 -10.17 0.36 15.37
C LEU A 162 -9.47 -0.20 14.12
N LEU A 163 -10.09 -1.17 13.45
CA LEU A 163 -9.56 -1.75 12.21
C LEU A 163 -9.38 -0.68 11.13
N ILE A 164 -10.39 0.15 10.87
CA ILE A 164 -10.32 1.23 9.89
C ILE A 164 -9.18 2.19 10.24
N ALA A 165 -9.14 2.69 11.48
CA ALA A 165 -8.11 3.64 11.88
C ALA A 165 -6.69 3.08 11.73
N LEU A 166 -6.46 1.83 12.14
CA LEU A 166 -5.14 1.19 11.99
C LEU A 166 -4.80 0.88 10.53
N MET A 167 -5.76 0.41 9.74
CA MET A 167 -5.57 0.17 8.30
C MET A 167 -5.14 1.46 7.61
N PHE A 168 -5.86 2.57 7.79
CA PHE A 168 -5.51 3.87 7.22
C PHE A 168 -4.17 4.42 7.74
N LEU A 169 -3.89 4.27 9.05
CA LEU A 169 -2.64 4.75 9.64
C LEU A 169 -1.40 4.09 9.03
N PHE A 170 -1.47 2.79 8.75
CA PHE A 170 -0.33 2.04 8.23
C PHE A 170 -0.29 1.95 6.70
N PHE A 171 -1.34 2.41 6.01
CA PHE A 171 -1.42 2.32 4.55
C PHE A 171 -0.45 3.30 3.88
N LYS A 172 0.61 2.77 3.28
CA LYS A 172 1.58 3.53 2.48
C LYS A 172 1.20 3.56 1.01
N TYR A 173 0.29 4.46 0.63
CA TYR A 173 -0.19 4.62 -0.74
C TYR A 173 0.95 4.95 -1.74
N GLY A 174 2.00 5.68 -1.33
CA GLY A 174 3.09 6.03 -2.25
C GLY A 174 3.79 4.79 -2.79
N ALA A 175 3.91 3.72 -2.00
CA ALA A 175 4.47 2.46 -2.45
C ALA A 175 3.57 1.75 -3.48
N THR A 176 2.24 1.90 -3.41
CA THR A 176 1.31 1.31 -4.38
C THR A 176 1.16 2.15 -5.65
N LEU A 177 1.49 3.44 -5.60
CA LEU A 177 1.56 4.34 -6.76
C LEU A 177 2.91 4.29 -7.48
N ASN A 178 4.02 4.09 -6.77
CA ASN A 178 5.33 3.92 -7.40
C ASN A 178 5.45 2.58 -8.14
N HIS A 179 4.62 1.60 -7.78
CA HIS A 179 4.55 0.28 -8.40
C HIS A 179 3.10 -0.06 -8.77
N LEU A 180 2.49 0.72 -9.68
CA LEU A 180 1.04 0.68 -9.96
C LEU A 180 0.50 -0.72 -10.26
N ARG A 181 1.19 -1.49 -11.12
CA ARG A 181 0.77 -2.85 -11.48
C ARG A 181 0.74 -3.77 -10.26
N GLN A 182 1.85 -3.80 -9.53
CA GLN A 182 2.00 -4.64 -8.34
C GLN A 182 1.05 -4.16 -7.23
N GLY A 183 0.81 -2.87 -7.12
CA GLY A 183 -0.15 -2.25 -6.21
C GLY A 183 -1.56 -2.79 -6.45
N PHE A 184 -2.10 -2.60 -7.65
CA PHE A 184 -3.43 -3.12 -8.02
C PHE A 184 -3.51 -4.65 -7.87
N SER A 185 -2.51 -5.38 -8.34
CA SER A 185 -2.44 -6.83 -8.19
C SER A 185 -2.50 -7.25 -6.71
N SER A 186 -1.77 -6.54 -5.83
CA SER A 186 -1.75 -6.81 -4.38
C SER A 186 -3.10 -6.62 -3.72
N PHE A 187 -3.89 -5.60 -4.11
CA PHE A 187 -5.26 -5.43 -3.61
C PHE A 187 -6.12 -6.67 -3.90
N PHE A 188 -6.10 -7.16 -5.14
CA PHE A 188 -6.86 -8.34 -5.53
C PHE A 188 -6.34 -9.64 -4.88
N VAL A 189 -5.03 -9.80 -4.71
CA VAL A 189 -4.45 -10.92 -3.95
C VAL A 189 -4.95 -10.92 -2.50
N VAL A 190 -5.02 -9.76 -1.85
CA VAL A 190 -5.54 -9.64 -0.48
C VAL A 190 -7.05 -9.92 -0.43
N LEU A 191 -7.83 -9.42 -1.40
CA LEU A 191 -9.26 -9.76 -1.51
C LEU A 191 -9.47 -11.28 -1.66
N ALA A 192 -8.64 -11.95 -2.48
CA ALA A 192 -8.66 -13.40 -2.63
C ALA A 192 -8.31 -14.13 -1.31
N LEU A 193 -7.37 -13.60 -0.53
CA LEU A 193 -6.94 -14.20 0.74
C LEU A 193 -8.05 -14.20 1.80
N PHE A 194 -8.84 -13.13 1.87
CA PHE A 194 -9.92 -12.99 2.85
C PHE A 194 -11.29 -13.46 2.37
N SER A 195 -11.47 -13.72 1.08
CA SER A 195 -12.71 -14.28 0.52
C SER A 195 -13.08 -15.65 1.11
N ALA A 196 -14.35 -15.84 1.46
CA ALA A 196 -14.86 -17.12 1.94
C ALA A 196 -15.03 -18.14 0.80
N ALA A 197 -15.75 -17.76 -0.26
CA ALA A 197 -16.09 -18.66 -1.37
C ALA A 197 -14.90 -18.93 -2.31
N ARG A 198 -14.66 -20.20 -2.65
CA ARG A 198 -13.59 -20.61 -3.59
C ARG A 198 -13.69 -19.89 -4.95
N ARG A 199 -14.91 -19.71 -5.46
CA ARG A 199 -15.17 -18.98 -6.71
C ARG A 199 -14.60 -17.56 -6.67
N ASN A 200 -14.85 -16.82 -5.59
CA ASN A 200 -14.39 -15.44 -5.43
C ASN A 200 -12.86 -15.38 -5.35
N LYS A 201 -12.23 -16.36 -4.68
CA LYS A 201 -10.76 -16.46 -4.65
C LYS A 201 -10.17 -16.57 -6.05
N VAL A 202 -10.72 -17.46 -6.88
CA VAL A 202 -10.26 -17.65 -8.26
C VAL A 202 -10.47 -16.38 -9.09
N ILE A 203 -11.66 -15.75 -9.01
CA ILE A 203 -11.94 -14.49 -9.73
C ILE A 203 -10.93 -13.41 -9.35
N PHE A 204 -10.68 -13.20 -8.06
CA PHE A 204 -9.73 -12.18 -7.60
C PHE A 204 -8.29 -12.51 -8.00
N ILE A 205 -7.87 -13.77 -8.01
CA ILE A 205 -6.54 -14.14 -8.53
C ILE A 205 -6.44 -13.87 -10.03
N LEU A 206 -7.46 -14.21 -10.82
CA LEU A 206 -7.49 -13.91 -12.25
C LEU A 206 -7.40 -12.40 -12.50
N LEU A 207 -8.20 -11.61 -11.77
CA LEU A 207 -8.11 -10.15 -11.82
C LEU A 207 -6.70 -9.66 -11.43
N ALA A 208 -6.11 -10.18 -10.35
CA ALA A 208 -4.75 -9.82 -9.95
C ALA A 208 -3.71 -10.10 -11.05
N CYS A 209 -3.86 -11.21 -11.79
CA CYS A 209 -2.98 -11.58 -12.90
C CYS A 209 -3.14 -10.64 -14.10
N THR A 210 -4.32 -10.05 -14.32
CA THR A 210 -4.48 -9.02 -15.36
C THR A 210 -3.65 -7.76 -15.06
N PHE A 211 -3.34 -7.49 -13.80
CA PHE A 211 -2.48 -6.36 -13.41
C PHE A 211 -1.00 -6.73 -13.33
N HIS A 212 -0.69 -7.90 -12.77
CA HIS A 212 0.68 -8.39 -12.67
C HIS A 212 0.72 -9.91 -12.48
N VAL A 213 1.48 -10.62 -13.32
CA VAL A 213 1.48 -12.11 -13.35
C VAL A 213 2.06 -12.73 -12.06
N SER A 214 2.89 -11.98 -11.31
CA SER A 214 3.44 -12.47 -10.03
C SER A 214 2.38 -12.90 -9.01
N ALA A 215 1.12 -12.46 -9.15
CA ALA A 215 0.01 -12.90 -8.31
C ALA A 215 -0.10 -14.43 -8.20
N LEU A 216 0.24 -15.17 -9.26
CA LEU A 216 0.25 -16.64 -9.28
C LEU A 216 1.23 -17.25 -8.28
N VAL A 217 2.33 -16.57 -7.99
CA VAL A 217 3.36 -17.00 -7.03
C VAL A 217 3.07 -16.43 -5.64
N VAL A 218 2.66 -15.16 -5.58
CA VAL A 218 2.41 -14.45 -4.32
C VAL A 218 1.25 -15.05 -3.55
N TYR A 219 0.13 -15.33 -4.24
CA TYR A 219 -1.07 -15.82 -3.57
C TYR A 219 -0.83 -17.16 -2.84
N PRO A 220 -0.25 -18.21 -3.45
CA PRO A 220 0.07 -19.45 -2.74
C PRO A 220 0.99 -19.23 -1.53
N ILE A 221 2.00 -18.35 -1.64
CA ILE A 221 2.91 -18.04 -0.54
C ILE A 221 2.13 -17.39 0.62
N LEU A 222 1.30 -16.38 0.34
CA LEU A 222 0.51 -15.72 1.38
C LEU A 222 -0.55 -16.65 1.97
N TYR A 223 -1.23 -17.44 1.14
CA TYR A 223 -2.17 -18.45 1.60
C TYR A 223 -1.48 -19.46 2.53
N TYR A 224 -0.25 -19.86 2.18
CA TYR A 224 0.59 -20.67 3.05
C TYR A 224 0.90 -19.93 4.35
N VAL A 225 1.40 -18.69 4.34
CA VAL A 225 1.72 -17.92 5.56
C VAL A 225 0.52 -17.82 6.50
N PHE A 226 -0.68 -17.55 5.96
CA PHE A 226 -1.90 -17.34 6.75
C PHE A 226 -2.53 -18.62 7.34
N LYS A 227 -2.07 -19.81 6.94
CA LYS A 227 -2.57 -21.07 7.49
C LYS A 227 -2.20 -21.18 8.97
N GLU A 228 -3.19 -21.58 9.78
CA GLU A 228 -2.98 -21.78 11.22
C GLU A 228 -2.01 -22.93 11.49
N ARG A 229 -1.02 -22.71 12.36
CA ARG A 229 0.02 -23.68 12.68
C ARG A 229 0.46 -23.62 14.13
N SER A 230 1.04 -24.72 14.62
CA SER A 230 1.76 -24.73 15.88
C SER A 230 3.09 -23.97 15.76
N PHE A 231 3.61 -23.50 16.90
CA PHE A 231 4.92 -22.82 16.94
C PHE A 231 6.05 -23.73 16.43
N LYS A 232 6.06 -25.02 16.81
CA LYS A 232 7.07 -25.98 16.33
C LYS A 232 7.05 -26.13 14.81
N ALA A 233 5.87 -26.27 14.20
CA ALA A 233 5.73 -26.35 12.75
C ALA A 233 6.17 -25.05 12.07
N THR A 234 5.86 -23.90 12.67
CA THR A 234 6.29 -22.58 12.17
C THR A 234 7.80 -22.44 12.18
N PHE A 235 8.46 -22.82 13.28
CA PHE A 235 9.92 -22.78 13.40
C PHE A 235 10.60 -23.74 12.42
N HIS A 236 10.09 -24.98 12.29
CA HIS A 236 10.56 -25.92 11.26
C HIS A 236 10.46 -25.32 9.85
N ASN A 237 9.32 -24.73 9.52
CA ASN A 237 9.13 -24.08 8.21
C ASN A 237 10.06 -22.88 8.01
N ALA A 238 10.33 -22.10 9.05
CA ALA A 238 11.27 -21.00 8.97
C ALA A 238 12.69 -21.51 8.64
N ILE A 239 13.14 -22.60 9.28
CA ILE A 239 14.42 -23.25 8.93
C ILE A 239 14.42 -23.70 7.48
N VAL A 240 13.37 -24.40 7.04
CA VAL A 240 13.24 -24.88 5.65
C VAL A 240 13.29 -23.71 4.66
N ILE A 241 12.57 -22.62 4.91
CA ILE A 241 12.58 -21.42 4.08
C ILE A 241 13.97 -20.79 4.05
N SER A 242 14.65 -20.68 5.20
CA SER A 242 16.02 -20.16 5.25
C SER A 242 17.00 -21.02 4.45
N VAL A 243 16.89 -22.35 4.52
CA VAL A 243 17.72 -23.27 3.72
C VAL A 243 17.44 -23.11 2.23
N ILE A 244 16.16 -23.10 1.83
CA ILE A 244 15.75 -22.85 0.43
C ILE A 244 16.28 -21.50 -0.05
N SER A 245 16.24 -20.49 0.82
CA SER A 245 16.73 -19.15 0.51
C SER A 245 18.23 -19.13 0.24
N VAL A 246 19.03 -19.83 1.05
CA VAL A 246 20.49 -19.96 0.85
C VAL A 246 20.80 -20.73 -0.43
N VAL A 247 20.14 -21.87 -0.66
CA VAL A 247 20.28 -22.64 -1.90
C VAL A 247 19.89 -21.81 -3.12
N GLY A 248 18.80 -21.05 -3.00
CA GLY A 248 18.33 -20.11 -4.02
C GLY A 248 19.33 -19.00 -4.30
N PHE A 249 20.01 -18.47 -3.28
CA PHE A 249 21.06 -17.47 -3.45
C PHE A 249 22.26 -18.03 -4.21
N ILE A 250 22.73 -19.22 -3.84
CA ILE A 250 23.82 -19.91 -4.54
C ILE A 250 23.43 -20.16 -6.00
N GLY A 251 22.23 -20.69 -6.24
CA GLY A 251 21.71 -20.93 -7.59
C GLY A 251 21.57 -19.63 -8.41
N PHE A 252 21.07 -18.56 -7.79
CA PHE A 252 20.97 -17.24 -8.41
C PHE A 252 22.34 -16.69 -8.81
N LYS A 253 23.34 -16.81 -7.93
CA LYS A 253 24.71 -16.39 -8.21
C LYS A 253 25.33 -17.20 -9.35
N LEU A 254 25.22 -18.52 -9.33
CA LEU A 254 25.71 -19.38 -10.42
C LEU A 254 25.03 -19.05 -11.76
N MET A 255 23.73 -18.81 -11.75
CA MET A 255 22.98 -18.38 -12.94
C MET A 255 23.45 -17.01 -13.43
N MET A 256 23.67 -16.05 -12.52
CA MET A 256 24.18 -14.74 -12.84
C MET A 256 25.56 -14.83 -13.50
N ASP A 257 26.48 -15.59 -12.91
CA ASP A 257 27.84 -15.80 -13.44
C ASP A 257 27.78 -16.43 -14.84
N TYR A 258 26.91 -17.41 -15.06
CA TYR A 258 26.68 -18.01 -16.38
C TYR A 258 26.13 -17.00 -17.39
N VAL A 259 25.11 -16.22 -17.03
CA VAL A 259 24.49 -15.24 -17.93
C VAL A 259 25.48 -14.12 -18.29
N LEU A 260 26.26 -13.66 -17.32
CA LEU A 260 27.30 -12.64 -17.54
C LEU A 260 28.43 -13.16 -18.44
N ALA A 261 28.81 -14.43 -18.29
CA ALA A 261 29.81 -15.09 -19.14
C ALA A 261 29.27 -15.48 -20.54
N SER A 262 27.95 -15.52 -20.73
CA SER A 262 27.33 -15.87 -22.01
C SER A 262 27.30 -14.69 -22.99
N ASP A 263 27.54 -14.98 -24.28
CA ASP A 263 27.36 -14.04 -25.40
C ASP A 263 26.07 -14.32 -26.19
N LEU A 264 25.14 -15.06 -25.59
CA LEU A 264 23.87 -15.40 -26.22
C LEU A 264 23.00 -14.14 -26.33
N PHE A 265 22.64 -13.76 -27.55
CA PHE A 265 21.85 -12.55 -27.85
C PHE A 265 20.54 -12.49 -27.03
N PHE A 266 19.84 -13.61 -26.85
CA PHE A 266 18.60 -13.67 -26.07
C PHE A 266 18.81 -13.46 -24.57
N LEU A 267 20.04 -13.59 -24.06
CA LEU A 267 20.41 -13.26 -22.69
C LEU A 267 20.87 -11.80 -22.53
N ALA A 268 20.99 -11.00 -23.59
CA ALA A 268 21.49 -9.63 -23.50
C ALA A 268 20.68 -8.74 -22.54
N LYS A 269 19.35 -8.90 -22.49
CA LYS A 269 18.48 -8.17 -21.55
C LYS A 269 18.68 -8.63 -20.10
N ALA A 270 18.90 -9.94 -19.92
CA ALA A 270 19.23 -10.51 -18.62
C ALA A 270 20.64 -10.05 -18.17
N LYS A 271 21.63 -10.07 -19.06
CA LYS A 271 22.99 -9.56 -18.85
C LYS A 271 23.00 -8.09 -18.43
N SER A 272 22.24 -7.24 -19.13
CA SER A 272 22.06 -5.82 -18.73
C SER A 272 21.42 -5.66 -17.35
N ALA A 273 20.42 -6.48 -17.02
CA ALA A 273 19.80 -6.46 -15.69
C ALA A 273 20.75 -6.98 -14.59
N PHE A 274 21.56 -8.00 -14.88
CA PHE A 274 22.49 -8.61 -13.93
C PHE A 274 23.78 -7.81 -13.73
N LEU A 275 24.24 -7.06 -14.75
CA LEU A 275 25.37 -6.13 -14.61
C LEU A 275 25.09 -5.05 -13.55
N LYS A 276 23.83 -4.66 -13.36
CA LYS A 276 23.42 -3.74 -12.28
C LYS A 276 23.43 -4.40 -10.89
N VAL A 277 23.53 -5.73 -10.82
CA VAL A 277 23.38 -6.55 -9.59
C VAL A 277 24.72 -7.19 -9.18
N SER A 278 25.76 -7.12 -10.02
CA SER A 278 27.06 -7.76 -9.76
C SER A 278 27.93 -7.03 -8.73
N ASP A 279 27.56 -5.82 -8.29
CA ASP A 279 28.26 -5.10 -7.22
C ASP A 279 27.92 -5.73 -5.86
N GLU A 280 28.92 -6.08 -5.04
CA GLU A 280 28.67 -6.62 -3.70
C GLU A 280 27.88 -5.66 -2.80
N ASN A 281 28.05 -4.34 -3.00
CA ASN A 281 27.26 -3.33 -2.30
C ASN A 281 25.77 -3.45 -2.59
N PHE A 282 25.39 -3.98 -3.76
CA PHE A 282 24.01 -4.21 -4.14
C PHE A 282 23.30 -5.13 -3.13
N TYR A 283 23.93 -6.25 -2.74
CA TYR A 283 23.32 -7.21 -1.81
C TYR A 283 23.12 -6.59 -0.42
N VAL A 284 24.07 -5.76 0.02
CA VAL A 284 23.98 -5.04 1.31
C VAL A 284 22.82 -4.04 1.27
N VAL A 285 22.69 -3.28 0.19
CA VAL A 285 21.59 -2.32 0.01
C VAL A 285 20.23 -3.03 -0.07
N ALA A 286 20.14 -4.14 -0.80
CA ALA A 286 18.91 -4.93 -0.92
C ALA A 286 18.48 -5.53 0.42
N LEU A 287 19.44 -6.10 1.19
CA LEU A 287 19.18 -6.62 2.53
C LEU A 287 18.75 -5.51 3.50
N LYS A 288 19.41 -4.35 3.46
CA LYS A 288 19.01 -3.17 4.24
C LYS A 288 17.56 -2.77 3.90
N GLY A 289 17.20 -2.75 2.61
CA GLY A 289 15.84 -2.50 2.15
C GLY A 289 14.83 -3.51 2.71
N ALA A 290 15.18 -4.81 2.72
CA ALA A 290 14.33 -5.86 3.28
C ALA A 290 14.12 -5.73 4.79
N VAL A 291 15.17 -5.37 5.54
CA VAL A 291 15.08 -5.10 6.99
C VAL A 291 14.19 -3.89 7.25
N VAL A 292 14.39 -2.79 6.53
CA VAL A 292 13.56 -1.58 6.65
C VAL A 292 12.10 -1.88 6.32
N ALA A 293 11.82 -2.66 5.27
CA ALA A 293 10.47 -3.09 4.92
C ALA A 293 9.81 -3.95 6.02
N SER A 294 10.60 -4.70 6.77
CA SER A 294 10.14 -5.59 7.84
C SER A 294 9.99 -4.91 9.20
N ILE A 295 10.42 -3.65 9.36
CA ILE A 295 10.56 -3.02 10.68
C ILE A 295 9.25 -2.98 11.48
N TYR A 296 8.11 -2.71 10.82
CA TYR A 296 6.82 -2.69 11.50
C TYR A 296 6.34 -4.09 11.90
N ALA A 297 6.63 -5.11 11.09
CA ALA A 297 6.33 -6.50 11.43
C ALA A 297 7.19 -6.97 12.61
N ILE A 298 8.47 -6.59 12.62
CA ILE A 298 9.39 -6.87 13.74
C ILE A 298 8.89 -6.18 15.01
N PHE A 299 8.48 -4.91 14.94
CA PHE A 299 7.91 -4.20 16.09
C PHE A 299 6.64 -4.88 16.62
N ALA A 300 5.73 -5.31 15.72
CA ALA A 300 4.55 -6.08 16.11
C ALA A 300 4.90 -7.44 16.76
N LEU A 301 5.93 -8.13 16.26
CA LEU A 301 6.44 -9.36 16.87
C LEU A 301 6.99 -9.13 18.26
N LEU A 302 7.77 -8.06 18.47
CA LEU A 302 8.30 -7.70 19.79
C LEU A 302 7.15 -7.47 20.78
N ILE A 303 6.11 -6.73 20.38
CA ILE A 303 4.90 -6.54 21.19
C ILE A 303 4.27 -7.89 21.57
N LEU A 304 4.10 -8.80 20.60
CA LEU A 304 3.52 -10.13 20.84
C LEU A 304 4.38 -11.00 21.77
N LEU A 305 5.71 -10.89 21.70
CA LEU A 305 6.64 -11.60 22.60
C LEU A 305 6.48 -11.12 24.04
N PHE A 306 6.46 -9.81 24.26
CA PHE A 306 6.28 -9.23 25.60
C PHE A 306 4.90 -9.53 26.18
N ALA A 307 3.86 -9.56 25.33
CA ALA A 307 2.49 -9.82 25.75
C ALA A 307 2.13 -11.33 25.90
N LYS A 308 3.02 -12.27 25.54
CA LYS A 308 2.83 -13.75 25.67
C LYS A 308 1.55 -14.28 24.99
N VAL A 309 1.33 -13.87 23.75
CA VAL A 309 0.04 -13.93 23.02
C VAL A 309 -0.18 -15.22 22.23
N LYS A 310 -1.42 -15.41 21.74
CA LYS A 310 -1.85 -16.40 20.74
C LYS A 310 -0.77 -16.64 19.67
N LYS A 311 -0.31 -17.89 19.63
CA LYS A 311 0.76 -18.37 18.76
C LYS A 311 0.49 -18.12 17.26
N ASN A 312 -0.77 -18.05 16.81
CA ASN A 312 -1.07 -17.98 15.39
C ASN A 312 -0.64 -16.65 14.72
N VAL A 313 -0.99 -15.49 15.32
CA VAL A 313 -0.61 -14.17 14.75
C VAL A 313 0.91 -14.00 14.77
N PHE A 314 1.54 -14.42 15.87
CA PHE A 314 3.00 -14.47 15.97
C PHE A 314 3.61 -15.33 14.85
N ASN A 315 3.08 -16.54 14.63
CA ASN A 315 3.58 -17.46 13.61
C ASN A 315 3.48 -16.89 12.20
N GLN A 316 2.36 -16.22 11.88
CA GLN A 316 2.15 -15.57 10.59
C GLN A 316 3.17 -14.44 10.36
N LEU A 317 3.31 -13.52 11.32
CA LEU A 317 4.27 -12.42 11.24
C LEU A 317 5.72 -12.92 11.19
N PHE A 318 6.05 -13.96 11.96
CA PHE A 318 7.39 -14.52 12.00
C PHE A 318 7.79 -15.14 10.66
N LEU A 319 6.92 -15.98 10.07
CA LEU A 319 7.17 -16.54 8.73
C LEU A 319 7.27 -15.46 7.67
N LEU A 320 6.44 -14.42 7.78
CA LEU A 320 6.44 -13.29 6.86
C LEU A 320 7.79 -12.54 6.91
N VAL A 321 8.31 -12.25 8.10
CA VAL A 321 9.64 -11.64 8.26
C VAL A 321 10.74 -12.54 7.72
N VAL A 322 10.70 -13.85 8.01
CA VAL A 322 11.69 -14.82 7.52
C VAL A 322 11.71 -14.89 5.99
N ILE A 323 10.55 -14.93 5.32
CA ILE A 323 10.46 -14.91 3.86
C ILE A 323 11.04 -13.59 3.31
N THR A 324 10.66 -12.48 3.91
CA THR A 324 11.04 -11.13 3.46
C THR A 324 12.54 -10.89 3.53
N ILE A 325 13.17 -11.30 4.65
CA ILE A 325 14.62 -11.17 4.86
C ILE A 325 15.37 -12.24 4.06
N GLY A 326 14.89 -13.50 4.08
CA GLY A 326 15.51 -14.61 3.38
C GLY A 326 15.70 -14.28 1.90
N PHE A 327 14.61 -13.93 1.20
CA PHE A 327 14.65 -13.59 -0.22
C PHE A 327 15.04 -12.13 -0.50
N GLY A 328 15.52 -11.40 0.51
CA GLY A 328 15.92 -9.99 0.38
C GLY A 328 17.10 -9.74 -0.56
N TYR A 329 17.89 -10.77 -0.86
CA TYR A 329 18.97 -10.69 -1.85
C TYR A 329 18.47 -10.61 -3.31
N ILE A 330 17.20 -10.98 -3.57
CA ILE A 330 16.65 -10.94 -4.92
C ILE A 330 16.21 -9.50 -5.24
N PRO A 331 16.83 -8.85 -6.25
CA PRO A 331 16.48 -7.48 -6.64
C PRO A 331 14.98 -7.28 -6.78
N GLY A 332 14.42 -6.34 -6.03
CA GLY A 332 13.02 -5.96 -6.16
C GLY A 332 12.00 -7.01 -5.69
N MET A 333 12.38 -8.23 -5.29
CA MET A 333 11.40 -9.23 -4.81
C MET A 333 10.76 -8.76 -3.51
N THR A 334 11.57 -8.40 -2.52
CA THR A 334 11.07 -7.94 -1.24
C THR A 334 10.31 -6.61 -1.33
N THR A 335 10.85 -5.64 -2.08
CA THR A 335 10.26 -4.29 -2.18
C THR A 335 9.08 -4.20 -3.14
N ARG A 336 9.04 -4.96 -4.24
CA ARG A 336 7.97 -4.86 -5.25
C ARG A 336 6.87 -5.89 -5.09
N ILE A 337 7.18 -7.06 -4.54
CA ILE A 337 6.22 -8.16 -4.46
C ILE A 337 5.56 -8.22 -3.08
N PHE A 338 6.37 -8.17 -2.02
CA PHE A 338 5.87 -8.34 -0.66
C PHE A 338 5.53 -7.02 0.02
N ALA A 339 6.27 -5.94 -0.24
CA ALA A 339 6.02 -4.67 0.44
C ALA A 339 4.62 -4.11 0.15
N SER A 340 4.11 -4.17 -1.09
CA SER A 340 2.76 -3.69 -1.42
C SER A 340 1.66 -4.46 -0.69
N VAL A 341 1.84 -5.77 -0.47
CA VAL A 341 0.91 -6.56 0.36
C VAL A 341 1.04 -6.17 1.83
N PHE A 342 2.26 -5.91 2.31
CA PHE A 342 2.51 -5.52 3.70
C PHE A 342 1.95 -4.14 4.01
N THR A 343 2.09 -3.18 3.10
CA THR A 343 1.54 -1.83 3.29
C THR A 343 0.01 -1.86 3.37
N ILE A 344 -0.64 -2.81 2.70
CA ILE A 344 -2.08 -3.04 2.81
C ILE A 344 -2.45 -3.75 4.13
N LEU A 345 -1.69 -4.77 4.55
CA LEU A 345 -2.07 -5.64 5.68
C LEU A 345 -1.50 -5.26 7.04
N MET A 346 -0.54 -4.33 7.12
CA MET A 346 0.12 -4.00 8.38
C MET A 346 -0.89 -3.51 9.43
N GLY A 347 -1.82 -2.63 9.04
CA GLY A 347 -2.87 -2.15 9.95
C GLY A 347 -3.77 -3.28 10.48
N TYR A 348 -4.05 -4.30 9.67
CA TYR A 348 -4.77 -5.50 10.10
C TYR A 348 -3.99 -6.31 11.15
N TYR A 349 -2.67 -6.48 10.97
CA TYR A 349 -1.85 -7.15 11.98
C TYR A 349 -1.81 -6.38 13.30
N PHE A 350 -1.65 -5.06 13.27
CA PHE A 350 -1.74 -4.22 14.48
C PHE A 350 -3.13 -4.30 15.10
N PHE A 351 -4.20 -4.37 14.31
CA PHE A 351 -5.55 -4.61 14.82
C PHE A 351 -5.64 -5.93 15.56
N LEU A 352 -5.08 -7.03 15.03
CA LEU A 352 -5.06 -8.32 15.72
C LEU A 352 -4.28 -8.25 17.04
N VAL A 353 -3.10 -7.62 17.03
CA VAL A 353 -2.26 -7.44 18.23
C VAL A 353 -3.01 -6.65 19.30
N PHE A 354 -3.61 -5.51 18.95
CA PHE A 354 -4.28 -4.64 19.92
C PHE A 354 -5.62 -5.18 20.38
N ASN A 355 -6.43 -5.75 19.49
CA ASN A 355 -7.76 -6.24 19.84
C ASN A 355 -7.71 -7.44 20.79
N GLN A 356 -6.65 -8.25 20.75
CA GLN A 356 -6.53 -9.46 21.55
C GLN A 356 -5.98 -9.22 22.97
N GLU A 357 -5.08 -8.25 23.16
CA GLU A 357 -4.17 -8.30 24.31
C GLU A 357 -4.30 -7.15 25.31
N TYR A 358 -4.61 -5.96 24.82
CA TYR A 358 -4.44 -4.78 25.65
C TYR A 358 -5.74 -4.37 26.34
N LYS A 359 -5.61 -4.05 27.63
CA LYS A 359 -6.63 -3.27 28.35
C LYS A 359 -6.88 -1.97 27.60
N PHE A 360 -8.11 -1.52 27.71
CA PHE A 360 -8.65 -0.28 27.16
C PHE A 360 -7.66 0.89 27.03
N SER A 361 -7.13 1.37 28.15
CA SER A 361 -6.28 2.57 28.23
C SER A 361 -4.98 2.40 27.46
N HIS A 362 -4.41 1.20 27.48
CA HIS A 362 -3.16 0.90 26.81
C HIS A 362 -3.33 0.84 25.30
N ARG A 363 -4.48 0.34 24.79
CA ARG A 363 -4.79 0.33 23.35
C ARG A 363 -4.85 1.73 22.77
N ILE A 364 -5.57 2.63 23.44
CA ILE A 364 -5.70 4.02 23.01
C ILE A 364 -4.33 4.69 23.08
N LEU A 365 -3.62 4.56 24.20
CA LEU A 365 -2.30 5.16 24.37
C LEU A 365 -1.34 4.73 23.26
N LEU A 366 -1.20 3.42 23.01
CA LEU A 366 -0.37 2.89 21.93
C LEU A 366 -0.81 3.38 20.55
N SER A 367 -2.11 3.38 20.26
CA SER A 367 -2.63 3.80 18.96
C SER A 367 -2.41 5.30 18.72
N VAL A 368 -2.58 6.12 19.75
CA VAL A 368 -2.31 7.56 19.71
C VAL A 368 -0.80 7.82 19.60
N SER A 369 0.03 7.11 20.34
CA SER A 369 1.50 7.21 20.22
C SER A 369 1.96 6.85 18.81
N LEU A 370 1.42 5.77 18.22
CA LEU A 370 1.70 5.40 16.83
C LEU A 370 1.24 6.49 15.87
N LEU A 371 0.02 7.03 16.04
CA LEU A 371 -0.47 8.13 15.20
C LEU A 371 0.46 9.33 15.25
N VAL A 372 0.91 9.74 16.44
CA VAL A 372 1.85 10.85 16.62
C VAL A 372 3.19 10.53 15.95
N ILE A 373 3.77 9.36 16.21
CA ILE A 373 5.06 8.97 15.61
C ILE A 373 4.99 8.96 14.08
N PHE A 374 3.95 8.35 13.50
CA PHE A 374 3.78 8.31 12.04
C PHE A 374 3.54 9.68 11.43
N SER A 375 2.64 10.46 12.03
CA SER A 375 2.32 11.82 11.60
C SER A 375 3.55 12.71 11.61
N THR A 376 4.32 12.66 12.70
CA THR A 376 5.58 13.42 12.83
C THR A 376 6.63 12.93 11.83
N ASN A 377 6.77 11.62 11.63
CA ASN A 377 7.71 11.09 10.65
C ASN A 377 7.35 11.46 9.21
N TRP A 378 6.07 11.45 8.85
CA TRP A 378 5.61 11.92 7.53
C TRP A 378 5.90 13.42 7.34
N TYR A 379 5.58 14.22 8.35
CA TYR A 379 5.76 15.67 8.30
C TYR A 379 7.24 16.10 8.31
N LEU A 380 8.11 15.45 9.08
CA LEU A 380 9.52 15.86 9.21
C LEU A 380 10.44 15.15 8.22
N ASN A 381 10.23 13.86 7.95
CA ASN A 381 11.24 13.04 7.26
C ASN A 381 10.85 12.63 5.83
N SER A 382 9.61 12.85 5.39
CA SER A 382 9.19 12.47 4.03
C SER A 382 9.15 13.68 3.10
N ALA A 383 10.18 13.91 2.31
CA ALA A 383 10.24 15.03 1.35
C ALA A 383 9.06 15.01 0.34
N ILE A 384 8.60 13.83 -0.07
CA ILE A 384 7.50 13.68 -1.03
C ILE A 384 6.09 13.96 -0.48
N PHE A 385 5.93 14.12 0.84
CA PHE A 385 4.60 14.26 1.46
C PHE A 385 4.07 15.69 1.25
N TYR A 386 2.91 15.91 0.63
CA TYR A 386 2.46 17.28 0.27
C TYR A 386 3.52 18.04 -0.53
N TYR A 387 3.91 17.45 -1.67
CA TYR A 387 4.92 18.04 -2.54
C TYR A 387 4.33 19.02 -3.55
N ASN A 388 3.18 18.71 -4.15
CA ASN A 388 2.58 19.55 -5.19
C ASN A 388 1.88 20.79 -4.63
N PHE A 389 1.55 20.80 -3.34
CA PHE A 389 0.86 21.89 -2.68
C PHE A 389 1.12 21.87 -1.17
N PRO A 390 0.98 23.02 -0.47
CA PRO A 390 1.31 23.13 0.96
C PRO A 390 0.40 22.26 1.83
N LEU A 391 0.81 21.95 3.05
CA LEU A 391 -0.01 21.16 3.99
C LEU A 391 -1.29 21.91 4.44
N VAL A 392 -1.19 23.23 4.54
CA VAL A 392 -2.24 24.15 4.98
C VAL A 392 -2.26 25.35 4.03
N SER A 393 -3.45 25.75 3.60
CA SER A 393 -3.64 26.95 2.76
C SER A 393 -4.72 27.86 3.33
N GLN A 394 -4.67 29.14 2.95
CA GLN A 394 -5.75 30.10 3.18
C GLN A 394 -6.83 30.02 2.10
N GLU A 395 -6.54 29.38 0.97
CA GLU A 395 -7.49 29.15 -0.12
C GLU A 395 -8.19 27.79 0.07
N PRO A 396 -9.53 27.74 0.13
CA PRO A 396 -10.24 26.47 0.25
C PRO A 396 -10.06 25.64 -1.03
N PHE A 397 -9.87 24.33 -0.88
CA PHE A 397 -9.72 23.39 -1.99
C PHE A 397 -8.55 23.69 -2.94
N TYR A 398 -7.52 24.40 -2.48
CA TYR A 398 -6.31 24.76 -3.24
C TYR A 398 -5.66 23.58 -4.00
N TYR A 399 -5.76 22.36 -3.45
CA TYR A 399 -5.25 21.15 -4.10
C TYR A 399 -6.00 20.75 -5.38
N LEU A 400 -7.16 21.33 -5.68
CA LEU A 400 -7.88 21.07 -6.93
C LEU A 400 -7.32 21.85 -8.12
N ASN A 401 -6.50 22.89 -7.87
CA ASN A 401 -5.98 23.77 -8.92
C ASN A 401 -5.12 23.03 -9.95
N ASP A 402 -4.38 22.00 -9.51
CA ASP A 402 -3.47 21.25 -10.39
C ASP A 402 -4.15 20.15 -11.22
N LEU A 403 -5.44 19.86 -10.98
CA LEU A 403 -6.12 18.70 -11.57
C LEU A 403 -6.16 18.75 -13.10
N PHE A 404 -6.30 19.96 -13.65
CA PHE A 404 -6.50 20.20 -15.08
C PHE A 404 -5.26 20.80 -15.76
N ILE A 405 -4.08 20.62 -15.18
CA ILE A 405 -2.82 20.96 -15.85
C ILE A 405 -2.60 19.95 -16.99
N GLU A 406 -2.47 20.44 -18.23
CA GLU A 406 -2.22 19.57 -19.38
C GLU A 406 -0.76 19.15 -19.49
N HIS A 407 -0.54 17.88 -19.84
CA HIS A 407 0.77 17.33 -20.14
C HIS A 407 0.69 16.30 -21.27
N GLY A 408 1.59 16.39 -22.24
CA GLY A 408 1.74 15.40 -23.31
C GLY A 408 2.49 14.14 -22.87
N TYR A 409 2.93 13.36 -23.86
CA TYR A 409 3.78 12.19 -23.67
C TYR A 409 5.11 12.56 -22.97
N VAL A 410 5.55 11.75 -22.01
CA VAL A 410 6.77 11.99 -21.21
C VAL A 410 7.84 10.95 -21.56
N ILE A 411 9.01 11.37 -22.04
CA ILE A 411 10.11 10.46 -22.35
C ILE A 411 10.81 10.06 -21.05
N ARG A 412 10.61 8.82 -20.59
CA ARG A 412 11.18 8.32 -19.31
C ARG A 412 12.71 8.42 -19.23
N ARG A 413 13.40 8.23 -20.35
CA ARG A 413 14.87 8.25 -20.41
C ARG A 413 15.45 9.65 -20.18
N ASP A 414 14.62 10.69 -20.29
CA ASP A 414 15.02 12.07 -20.06
C ASP A 414 14.85 12.45 -18.58
N LEU A 415 14.18 11.61 -17.79
CA LEU A 415 14.09 11.77 -16.35
C LEU A 415 15.35 11.21 -15.68
N PRO A 416 15.82 11.84 -14.59
CA PRO A 416 16.93 11.32 -13.81
C PRO A 416 16.57 9.98 -13.14
N SER A 417 17.57 9.20 -12.71
CA SER A 417 17.30 7.99 -11.94
C SER A 417 17.01 8.32 -10.47
N GLU A 418 16.24 7.48 -9.79
CA GLU A 418 15.82 7.67 -8.39
C GLU A 418 17.02 7.83 -7.45
N VAL A 419 18.16 7.20 -7.76
CA VAL A 419 19.37 7.28 -6.93
C VAL A 419 20.16 8.58 -7.13
N ASP A 420 19.91 9.29 -8.23
CA ASP A 420 20.66 10.50 -8.62
C ASP A 420 19.94 11.79 -8.21
N ILE A 421 18.74 11.70 -7.63
CA ILE A 421 17.95 12.86 -7.23
C ILE A 421 17.87 13.03 -5.73
N VAL A 422 18.02 14.28 -5.29
CA VAL A 422 17.62 14.72 -3.96
C VAL A 422 16.29 15.44 -4.11
N ILE A 423 15.24 14.87 -3.51
CA ILE A 423 13.90 15.49 -3.55
C ILE A 423 13.82 16.50 -2.42
N GLU A 424 13.74 17.78 -2.76
CA GLU A 424 13.44 18.87 -1.83
C GLU A 424 11.98 19.31 -2.00
N ASN A 425 11.24 19.38 -0.89
CA ASN A 425 9.83 19.76 -0.92
C ASN A 425 9.71 21.29 -1.04
N PRO A 426 9.07 21.84 -2.09
CA PRO A 426 9.01 23.29 -2.28
C PRO A 426 8.15 24.04 -1.24
N TYR A 427 7.41 23.31 -0.40
CA TYR A 427 6.51 23.85 0.63
C TYR A 427 6.98 23.58 2.06
N ARG A 428 8.25 23.18 2.25
CA ARG A 428 8.89 23.03 3.58
C ARG A 428 10.30 23.59 3.55
#